data_AF-A0ABD2G6A4-F1
#
_entry.id   AF-A0ABD2G6A4-F1
#
_cell.length_a   1.000
_cell.length_b   1.000
_cell.length_c   1.000
_cell.angle_alpha   90.00
_cell.angle_beta   90.00
_cell.angle_gamma   90.00
#
_symmetry.space_group_name_H-M   'P 1'
#
loop_
_entity.id
_entity.type
_entity.pdbx_description
1 polymer ?
#
loop_
_entity_poly.entity_id
_entity_poly.type
_entity_poly.pdbx_seq_one_letter_code
_entity_poly.pdbx_strand_id
1 'polypeptide(L)'
;MFVKNNGIVMTILCFPRQPASTIFMATFTKKLAQPKPNRLRYPDRRSVYWLDRMPPESTGSITKIELTPHWSELCRNKTFYSQVTISPEWAVSGAALRAVPSDRLCALALPPAPAVGWQPERPLLSPLNRGTQTAVATSRICQLAQPKRRPVLEGCSPKSKLLPLTHIPYKASAHIELLATPKHDHPKFEGQRSVCWPVSRAARNCSASHRLLELCGPKKRKALFEGYDPNIVSRAARSASPSPRIQQLCLPLPRKCASN
;
A
#
# COMPACT_ATOMS: atom_id res chain seq x y z
N MET A 1 -61.78 55.49 10.45
CA MET A 1 -62.95 54.97 9.71
C MET A 1 -62.58 53.64 9.11
N PHE A 2 -63.47 52.66 9.26
CA PHE A 2 -63.51 51.35 8.60
C PHE A 2 -63.19 51.49 7.10
N VAL A 3 -62.60 50.48 6.43
CA VAL A 3 -63.38 49.45 5.74
C VAL A 3 -62.59 48.13 5.60
N LYS A 4 -63.35 47.05 5.81
CA LYS A 4 -63.06 45.62 5.68
C LYS A 4 -62.58 45.18 4.29
N ASN A 5 -61.72 44.16 4.34
CA ASN A 5 -61.67 42.90 3.58
C ASN A 5 -62.08 42.86 2.10
N ASN A 6 -61.22 42.21 1.31
CA ASN A 6 -61.50 41.13 0.35
C ASN A 6 -60.13 40.48 0.03
N GLY A 7 -59.76 39.27 0.43
CA GLY A 7 -60.47 38.01 0.19
C GLY A 7 -59.99 37.40 -1.13
N ILE A 8 -58.79 36.80 -1.18
CA ILE A 8 -58.38 35.92 -2.28
C ILE A 8 -57.79 34.63 -1.71
N VAL A 9 -58.44 33.55 -2.12
CA VAL A 9 -58.22 32.15 -1.75
C VAL A 9 -57.03 31.59 -2.53
N MET A 10 -56.09 30.95 -1.85
CA MET A 10 -55.06 30.10 -2.46
C MET A 10 -55.08 28.74 -1.77
N THR A 11 -55.58 27.75 -2.51
CA THR A 11 -55.75 26.35 -2.12
C THR A 11 -54.38 25.67 -2.05
N ILE A 12 -53.93 25.29 -0.86
CA ILE A 12 -52.73 24.46 -0.68
C ILE A 12 -53.17 23.00 -0.58
N LEU A 13 -52.78 22.21 -1.58
CA LEU A 13 -52.94 20.75 -1.61
C LEU A 13 -52.05 20.11 -0.53
N CYS A 14 -52.66 19.66 0.57
CA CYS A 14 -52.00 18.78 1.55
C CYS A 14 -51.98 17.33 1.03
N PHE A 15 -50.80 16.84 0.63
CA PHE A 15 -50.57 15.41 0.45
C PHE A 15 -50.37 14.73 1.83
N PRO A 16 -51.08 13.63 2.14
CA PRO A 16 -50.88 12.91 3.39
C PRO A 16 -49.54 12.16 3.38
N ARG A 17 -48.69 12.47 4.35
CA ARG A 17 -47.42 11.78 4.63
C ARG A 17 -47.75 10.40 5.24
N GLN A 18 -47.62 9.34 4.44
CA GLN A 18 -47.86 7.96 4.89
C GLN A 18 -46.86 7.54 5.99
N PRO A 19 -47.31 6.93 7.11
CA PRO A 19 -46.46 6.51 8.23
C PRO A 19 -45.94 5.07 8.05
N ALA A 20 -45.46 4.69 6.86
CA ALA A 20 -45.04 3.30 6.60
C ALA A 20 -43.59 3.00 7.01
N SER A 21 -42.73 4.02 7.13
CA SER A 21 -41.29 3.82 7.40
C SER A 21 -40.94 3.63 8.88
N THR A 22 -41.79 4.10 9.79
CA THR A 22 -41.49 4.08 11.24
C THR A 22 -41.66 2.68 11.86
N ILE A 23 -42.61 1.88 11.36
CA ILE A 23 -42.93 0.55 11.89
C ILE A 23 -41.81 -0.46 11.58
N PHE A 24 -41.19 -0.36 10.40
CA PHE A 24 -40.09 -1.25 9.99
C PHE A 24 -38.80 -0.97 10.77
N MET A 25 -38.50 0.31 11.04
CA MET A 25 -37.33 0.69 11.83
C MET A 25 -37.49 0.36 13.32
N ALA A 26 -38.70 0.48 13.87
CA ALA A 26 -38.99 0.16 15.27
C ALA A 26 -38.92 -1.35 15.58
N THR A 27 -39.33 -2.20 14.64
CA THR A 27 -39.26 -3.66 14.79
C THR A 27 -37.83 -4.19 14.64
N PHE A 28 -37.04 -3.60 13.72
CA PHE A 28 -35.63 -3.95 13.52
C PHE A 28 -34.75 -3.56 14.73
N THR A 29 -34.94 -2.37 15.28
CA THR A 29 -34.21 -1.92 16.49
C THR A 29 -34.56 -2.79 17.70
N LYS A 30 -35.82 -3.19 17.88
CA LYS A 30 -36.22 -4.14 18.94
C LYS A 30 -35.56 -5.52 18.79
N LYS A 31 -35.34 -5.98 17.56
CA LYS A 31 -34.71 -7.27 17.26
C LYS A 31 -33.19 -7.25 17.50
N LEU A 32 -32.53 -6.11 17.24
CA LEU A 32 -31.11 -5.90 17.54
C LEU A 32 -30.84 -5.64 19.02
N ALA A 33 -31.83 -5.11 19.75
CA ALA A 33 -31.73 -4.86 21.18
C ALA A 33 -31.84 -6.14 22.04
N GLN A 34 -32.15 -7.30 21.45
CA GLN A 34 -32.15 -8.55 22.20
C GLN A 34 -30.71 -9.04 22.42
N PRO A 35 -30.38 -9.49 23.65
CA PRO A 35 -29.05 -10.02 23.94
C PRO A 35 -28.79 -11.26 23.09
N LYS A 36 -27.64 -11.29 22.40
CA LYS A 36 -27.26 -12.42 21.55
C LYS A 36 -27.17 -13.68 22.41
N PRO A 37 -27.78 -14.80 22.01
CA PRO A 37 -27.72 -16.04 22.78
C PRO A 37 -26.26 -16.49 22.91
N ASN A 38 -25.83 -16.68 24.16
CA ASN A 38 -24.45 -17.03 24.47
C ASN A 38 -24.19 -18.51 24.17
N ARG A 39 -23.56 -18.81 23.03
CA ARG A 39 -23.15 -20.17 22.65
C ARG A 39 -21.71 -20.53 23.07
N LEU A 40 -21.08 -19.73 23.93
CA LEU A 40 -19.72 -19.99 24.44
C LEU A 40 -19.70 -21.09 25.52
N ARG A 41 -20.09 -22.33 25.16
CA ARG A 41 -19.79 -23.53 25.98
C ARG A 41 -18.44 -24.16 25.62
N TYR A 42 -17.76 -23.67 24.58
CA TYR A 42 -16.42 -24.13 24.17
C TYR A 42 -15.53 -22.94 23.78
N PRO A 43 -14.31 -22.84 24.34
CA PRO A 43 -13.34 -21.82 23.97
C PRO A 43 -12.39 -22.40 22.91
N ASP A 44 -12.75 -22.35 21.63
CA ASP A 44 -11.73 -22.17 20.60
C ASP A 44 -12.33 -21.57 19.33
N ARG A 45 -11.84 -20.39 18.98
CA ARG A 45 -12.26 -19.64 17.80
C ARG A 45 -11.16 -19.74 16.76
N ARG A 46 -11.23 -20.75 15.89
CA ARG A 46 -10.56 -20.72 14.58
C ARG A 46 -11.38 -21.44 13.52
N SER A 47 -12.35 -20.75 12.93
CA SER A 47 -12.40 -20.51 11.48
C SER A 47 -13.70 -19.80 11.07
N VAL A 48 -13.57 -19.01 10.02
CA VAL A 48 -14.37 -17.85 9.61
C VAL A 48 -15.65 -18.19 8.81
N TYR A 49 -16.15 -19.42 8.83
CA TYR A 49 -17.36 -19.77 8.07
C TYR A 49 -18.46 -20.34 8.97
N TRP A 50 -19.55 -19.60 9.08
CA TRP A 50 -20.79 -20.11 9.68
C TRP A 50 -21.43 -21.06 8.67
N LEU A 51 -21.29 -22.36 8.88
CA LEU A 51 -22.11 -23.37 8.24
C LEU A 51 -22.83 -24.12 9.36
N ASP A 52 -24.12 -23.81 9.56
CA ASP A 52 -24.97 -24.51 10.54
C ASP A 52 -25.17 -26.00 10.18
N ARG A 53 -24.74 -26.46 9.00
CA ARG A 53 -24.69 -27.87 8.56
C ARG A 53 -23.46 -28.13 7.67
N MET A 54 -22.88 -29.32 7.77
CA MET A 54 -21.84 -29.79 6.84
C MET A 54 -22.42 -29.92 5.42
N PRO A 55 -21.71 -29.46 4.38
CA PRO A 55 -22.15 -29.70 3.00
C PRO A 55 -22.13 -31.21 2.71
N PRO A 56 -23.11 -31.74 1.97
CA PRO A 56 -23.10 -33.14 1.57
C PRO A 56 -21.89 -33.46 0.66
N GLU A 57 -21.31 -34.64 0.83
CA GLU A 57 -20.24 -35.18 -0.01
C GLU A 57 -20.67 -35.19 -1.48
N SER A 58 -19.90 -34.51 -2.34
CA SER A 58 -20.25 -34.28 -3.74
C SER A 58 -19.92 -35.50 -4.59
N THR A 59 -20.90 -36.39 -4.76
CA THR A 59 -20.85 -37.44 -5.79
C THR A 59 -21.32 -36.86 -7.12
N GLY A 60 -20.43 -36.17 -7.83
CA GLY A 60 -20.52 -36.00 -9.28
C GLY A 60 -20.82 -34.60 -9.82
N SER A 61 -20.05 -34.28 -10.87
CA SER A 61 -20.17 -33.18 -11.84
C SER A 61 -19.83 -31.76 -11.35
N ILE A 62 -18.64 -31.32 -11.78
CA ILE A 62 -18.14 -29.94 -11.93
C ILE A 62 -19.20 -28.87 -11.60
N THR A 63 -19.00 -28.19 -10.47
CA THR A 63 -19.78 -27.02 -10.08
C THR A 63 -19.72 -25.97 -11.20
N LYS A 64 -20.84 -25.74 -11.88
CA LYS A 64 -20.98 -24.58 -12.77
C LYS A 64 -21.00 -23.33 -11.91
N ILE A 65 -19.95 -22.51 -12.02
CA ILE A 65 -19.85 -21.24 -11.31
C ILE A 65 -20.75 -20.25 -12.05
N GLU A 66 -22.00 -20.13 -11.61
CA GLU A 66 -22.90 -19.08 -12.09
C GLU A 66 -22.59 -17.79 -11.34
N LEU A 67 -21.95 -16.84 -12.03
CA LEU A 67 -21.71 -15.50 -11.49
C LEU A 67 -23.04 -14.74 -11.47
N THR A 68 -23.47 -14.29 -10.29
CA THR A 68 -24.63 -13.37 -10.22
C THR A 68 -24.31 -12.07 -11.00
N PRO A 69 -25.34 -11.32 -11.46
CA PRO A 69 -25.14 -10.07 -12.19
C PRO A 69 -24.24 -9.06 -11.45
N HIS A 70 -24.30 -9.00 -10.12
CA HIS A 70 -23.46 -8.11 -9.33
C HIS A 70 -21.98 -8.53 -9.33
N TRP A 71 -21.72 -9.84 -9.20
CA TRP A 71 -20.36 -10.38 -9.25
C TRP A 71 -19.74 -10.20 -10.64
N SER A 72 -20.52 -10.36 -11.72
CA SER A 72 -20.04 -10.09 -13.07
C SER A 72 -19.74 -8.60 -13.29
N GLU A 73 -20.48 -7.70 -12.64
CA GLU A 73 -20.23 -6.26 -12.65
C GLU A 73 -18.97 -5.87 -11.86
N LEU A 74 -18.72 -6.49 -10.70
CA LEU A 74 -17.48 -6.30 -9.94
C LEU A 74 -16.23 -6.85 -10.66
N CYS A 75 -16.41 -7.91 -11.45
CA CYS A 75 -15.36 -8.46 -12.30
C CYS A 75 -15.06 -7.57 -13.52
N ARG A 76 -15.89 -6.58 -13.84
CA ARG A 76 -15.56 -5.60 -14.87
C ARG A 76 -14.38 -4.78 -14.38
N ASN A 77 -13.36 -4.66 -15.22
CA ASN A 77 -12.26 -3.74 -14.94
C ASN A 77 -12.83 -2.35 -14.72
N LYS A 78 -12.37 -1.65 -13.68
CA LYS A 78 -12.69 -0.23 -13.53
C LYS A 78 -12.17 0.45 -14.80
N THR A 79 -13.07 1.01 -15.59
CA THR A 79 -12.67 1.83 -16.72
C THR A 79 -11.85 2.98 -16.16
N PHE A 80 -10.55 2.97 -16.45
CA PHE A 80 -9.71 4.12 -16.12
C PHE A 80 -10.39 5.34 -16.74
N TYR A 81 -10.72 6.33 -15.91
CA TYR A 81 -11.18 7.63 -16.38
C TYR A 81 -10.02 8.27 -17.17
N SER A 82 -9.88 7.90 -18.44
CA SER A 82 -8.85 8.43 -19.35
C SER A 82 -9.06 9.92 -19.65
N GLN A 83 -10.24 10.45 -19.30
CA GLN A 83 -10.63 11.83 -19.52
C GLN A 83 -10.28 12.75 -18.34
N VAL A 84 -9.98 12.22 -17.16
CA VAL A 84 -9.36 13.04 -16.12
C VAL A 84 -7.86 12.89 -16.32
N THR A 85 -7.34 13.62 -17.31
CA THR A 85 -5.94 14.00 -17.32
C THR A 85 -5.76 14.86 -16.08
N ILE A 86 -5.52 14.23 -14.92
CA ILE A 86 -5.06 14.93 -13.74
C ILE A 86 -3.69 15.43 -14.15
N SER A 87 -3.61 16.70 -14.58
CA SER A 87 -2.33 17.35 -14.76
C SER A 87 -1.52 17.13 -13.48
N PRO A 88 -0.23 16.79 -13.57
CA PRO A 88 0.62 16.67 -12.37
C PRO A 88 0.70 18.00 -11.60
N GLU A 89 0.26 19.08 -12.23
CA GLU A 89 0.04 20.41 -11.68
C GLU A 89 -1.30 20.47 -10.96
N TRP A 90 -1.25 20.39 -9.63
CA TRP A 90 -2.40 20.66 -8.77
C TRP A 90 -2.46 22.15 -8.46
N ALA A 91 -3.61 22.79 -8.70
CA ALA A 91 -3.81 24.20 -8.34
C ALA A 91 -3.76 24.36 -6.82
N VAL A 92 -2.69 24.99 -6.32
CA VAL A 92 -2.51 25.28 -4.90
C VAL A 92 -3.40 26.47 -4.53
N SER A 93 -4.13 26.37 -3.41
CA SER A 93 -4.97 27.48 -2.95
C SER A 93 -4.12 28.69 -2.54
N GLY A 94 -4.64 29.90 -2.74
CA GLY A 94 -3.92 31.12 -2.34
C GLY A 94 -3.59 31.18 -0.85
N ALA A 95 -4.37 30.50 0.00
CA ALA A 95 -4.09 30.38 1.43
C ALA A 95 -2.86 29.50 1.71
N ALA A 96 -2.69 28.40 0.96
CA ALA A 96 -1.52 27.53 1.10
C ALA A 96 -0.23 28.22 0.64
N LEU A 97 -0.29 29.07 -0.39
CA LEU A 97 0.85 29.88 -0.82
C LEU A 97 1.28 30.93 0.21
N ARG A 98 0.35 31.42 1.04
CA ARG A 98 0.61 32.41 2.10
C ARG A 98 0.92 31.79 3.46
N ALA A 99 0.84 30.46 3.58
CA ALA A 99 1.07 29.78 4.85
C ALA A 99 2.56 29.83 5.22
N VAL A 100 2.87 30.38 6.39
CA VAL A 100 4.22 30.41 6.94
C VAL A 100 4.40 29.23 7.90
N PRO A 101 5.44 28.39 7.74
CA PRO A 101 5.70 27.29 8.67
C PRO A 101 6.05 27.83 10.06
N SER A 102 5.65 27.11 11.10
CA SER A 102 6.06 27.44 12.47
C SER A 102 7.56 27.13 12.68
N ASP A 103 8.18 27.81 13.64
CA ASP A 103 9.61 27.59 13.97
C ASP A 103 9.93 26.13 14.28
N ARG A 104 8.99 25.41 14.91
CA ARG A 104 9.10 23.98 15.15
C ARG A 104 9.13 23.16 13.86
N LEU A 105 8.27 23.48 12.89
CA LEU A 105 8.27 22.81 11.59
C LEU A 105 9.57 23.11 10.82
N CYS A 106 10.07 24.35 10.89
CA CYS A 106 11.36 24.72 10.34
C CYS A 106 12.50 23.89 10.98
N ALA A 107 12.50 23.73 12.31
CA ALA A 107 13.49 22.92 13.01
C ALA A 107 13.42 21.42 12.65
N LEU A 108 12.21 20.88 12.43
CA LEU A 108 12.01 19.49 12.02
C LEU A 108 12.33 19.24 10.55
N ALA A 109 12.22 20.26 9.69
CA ALA A 109 12.56 20.17 8.28
C ALA A 109 14.08 20.13 8.05
N LEU A 110 14.88 20.63 9.00
CA LEU A 110 16.33 20.50 8.95
C LEU A 110 16.72 19.03 9.17
N PRO A 111 17.64 18.48 8.36
CA PRO A 111 18.12 17.13 8.57
C PRO A 111 18.81 17.02 9.94
N PRO A 112 18.69 15.88 10.64
CA PRO A 112 19.38 15.66 11.89
C PRO A 112 20.90 15.76 11.69
N ALA A 113 21.60 16.32 12.68
CA ALA A 113 23.05 16.35 12.65
C ALA A 113 23.62 14.91 12.54
N PRO A 114 24.66 14.68 11.72
CA PRO A 114 25.33 13.40 11.68
C PRO A 114 25.80 12.97 13.08
N ALA A 115 25.79 11.67 13.35
CA ALA A 115 26.34 11.14 14.60
C ALA A 115 27.81 11.57 14.78
N VAL A 116 28.25 11.74 16.03
CA VAL A 116 29.65 12.08 16.35
C VAL A 116 30.58 11.06 15.69
N GLY A 117 31.45 11.51 14.81
CA GLY A 117 32.39 10.65 14.05
C GLY A 117 31.84 10.10 12.73
N TRP A 118 30.64 10.47 12.30
CA TRP A 118 30.15 10.14 10.96
C TRP A 118 31.04 10.80 9.90
N GLN A 119 31.58 9.99 9.01
CA GLN A 119 32.33 10.41 7.83
C GLN A 119 31.60 9.86 6.60
N PRO A 120 31.46 10.65 5.52
CA PRO A 120 30.93 10.11 4.28
C PRO A 120 31.85 9.00 3.76
N GLU A 121 31.28 7.90 3.25
CA GLU A 121 32.01 6.73 2.74
C GLU A 121 33.02 7.09 1.64
N ARG A 122 32.77 8.20 0.94
CA ARG A 122 33.77 8.89 0.12
C ARG A 122 34.06 10.26 0.71
N PRO A 123 35.32 10.62 0.96
CA PRO A 123 35.67 12.00 1.24
C PRO A 123 35.17 12.85 0.06
N LEU A 124 34.53 13.99 0.36
CA LEU A 124 34.19 14.97 -0.66
C LEU A 124 35.47 15.25 -1.46
N LEU A 125 35.37 15.22 -2.79
CA LEU A 125 36.51 15.51 -3.67
C LEU A 125 37.19 16.78 -3.15
N SER A 126 38.53 16.75 -3.10
CA SER A 126 39.37 17.88 -2.67
C SER A 126 38.77 19.21 -3.16
N PRO A 127 38.77 20.28 -2.35
CA PRO A 127 38.22 21.57 -2.74
C PRO A 127 38.65 21.92 -4.16
N LEU A 128 37.67 22.03 -5.07
CA LEU A 128 37.94 22.32 -6.47
C LEU A 128 38.71 23.64 -6.56
N ASN A 129 39.72 23.70 -7.43
CA ASN A 129 40.48 24.94 -7.65
C ASN A 129 39.53 26.08 -8.05
N ARG A 130 39.86 27.32 -7.69
CA ARG A 130 39.09 28.52 -8.00
C ARG A 130 38.74 28.60 -9.48
N GLY A 131 39.67 28.25 -10.37
CA GLY A 131 39.43 28.22 -11.81
C GLY A 131 38.34 27.23 -12.25
N THR A 132 38.14 26.14 -11.53
CA THR A 132 37.06 25.18 -11.77
C THR A 132 35.73 25.70 -11.24
N GLN A 133 35.73 26.40 -10.09
CA GLN A 133 34.52 27.00 -9.51
C GLN A 133 33.98 28.17 -10.34
N THR A 134 34.87 28.90 -11.03
CA THR A 134 34.52 30.04 -11.88
C THR A 134 34.46 29.69 -13.38
N ALA A 135 34.57 28.41 -13.74
CA ALA A 135 34.56 27.99 -15.14
C ALA A 135 33.17 28.24 -15.75
N VAL A 136 33.12 29.04 -16.81
CA VAL A 136 31.90 29.28 -17.58
C VAL A 136 31.84 28.29 -18.73
N ALA A 137 30.68 27.65 -18.91
CA ALA A 137 30.46 26.71 -20.00
C ALA A 137 30.64 27.39 -21.37
N THR A 138 31.32 26.72 -22.30
CA THR A 138 31.48 27.24 -23.67
C THR A 138 30.14 27.24 -24.41
N SER A 139 30.01 28.11 -25.41
CA SER A 139 28.80 28.23 -26.23
C SER A 139 28.33 26.89 -26.80
N ARG A 140 29.27 26.03 -27.23
CA ARG A 140 28.99 24.69 -27.72
C ARG A 140 28.41 23.77 -26.64
N ILE A 141 28.93 23.80 -25.41
CA ILE A 141 28.38 23.01 -24.30
C ILE A 141 26.96 23.46 -23.99
N CYS A 142 26.72 24.78 -23.97
CA CYS A 142 25.37 25.33 -23.79
C CYS A 142 24.41 24.89 -24.90
N GLN A 143 24.85 24.85 -26.17
CA GLN A 143 24.05 24.34 -27.28
C GLN A 143 23.74 22.85 -27.17
N LEU A 144 24.72 22.03 -26.77
CA LEU A 144 24.53 20.59 -26.59
C LEU A 144 23.65 20.24 -25.39
N ALA A 145 23.68 21.08 -24.35
CA ALA A 145 22.80 20.95 -23.18
C ALA A 145 21.33 21.30 -23.50
N GLN A 146 21.05 21.91 -24.64
CA GLN A 146 19.66 22.15 -25.03
C GLN A 146 18.96 20.82 -25.33
N PRO A 147 17.74 20.60 -24.79
CA PRO A 147 16.98 19.41 -25.08
C PRO A 147 16.72 19.32 -26.59
N LYS A 148 16.94 18.14 -27.18
CA LYS A 148 16.72 17.90 -28.61
C LYS A 148 15.24 18.09 -28.94
N ARG A 149 14.90 19.25 -29.53
CA ARG A 149 13.53 19.55 -29.97
C ARG A 149 13.18 18.60 -31.12
N ARG A 150 12.27 17.67 -30.87
CA ARG A 150 11.60 16.95 -31.95
C ARG A 150 10.58 17.90 -32.56
N PRO A 151 10.47 18.02 -33.89
CA PRO A 151 9.36 18.77 -34.48
C PRO A 151 8.06 18.14 -33.97
N VAL A 152 7.32 18.89 -33.18
CA VAL A 152 5.94 18.54 -32.84
C VAL A 152 5.20 18.67 -34.15
N LEU A 153 4.83 17.54 -34.74
CA LEU A 153 3.90 17.51 -35.85
C LEU A 153 2.60 18.14 -35.32
N GLU A 154 2.30 19.37 -35.72
CA GLU A 154 1.02 20.02 -35.43
C GLU A 154 -0.08 19.09 -35.90
N GLY A 155 -0.79 18.47 -34.95
CA GLY A 155 -1.85 17.50 -35.23
C GLY A 155 -1.89 16.26 -34.33
N CYS A 156 -0.88 16.01 -33.49
CA CYS A 156 -0.94 14.87 -32.56
C CYS A 156 -1.82 15.17 -31.34
N SER A 157 -3.13 15.18 -31.57
CA SER A 157 -4.12 14.97 -30.52
C SER A 157 -4.07 13.51 -30.03
N PRO A 158 -4.34 13.19 -28.75
CA PRO A 158 -4.32 11.80 -28.23
C PRO A 158 -5.47 10.92 -28.73
N LYS A 159 -6.02 11.19 -29.91
CA LYS A 159 -7.04 10.38 -30.55
C LYS A 159 -6.41 9.74 -31.78
N SER A 160 -5.55 8.74 -31.57
CA SER A 160 -5.07 7.91 -32.66
C SER A 160 -6.24 7.04 -33.15
N LYS A 161 -7.06 7.58 -34.05
CA LYS A 161 -7.70 6.74 -35.05
C LYS A 161 -6.57 6.05 -35.78
N LEU A 162 -6.57 4.72 -35.78
CA LEU A 162 -5.65 3.91 -36.56
C LEU A 162 -5.87 4.25 -38.04
N LEU A 163 -5.16 5.27 -38.52
CA LEU A 163 -4.96 5.47 -39.94
C LEU A 163 -4.22 4.24 -40.46
N PRO A 164 -4.62 3.68 -41.62
CA PRO A 164 -3.86 2.61 -42.26
C PRO A 164 -2.44 3.11 -42.41
N LEU A 165 -1.50 2.42 -41.77
CA LEU A 165 -0.09 2.70 -41.87
C LEU A 165 0.28 2.51 -43.33
N THR A 166 0.25 3.59 -44.11
CA THR A 166 0.89 3.63 -45.43
C THR A 166 2.36 3.43 -45.12
N HIS A 167 2.80 2.19 -45.21
CA HIS A 167 4.17 1.78 -44.98
C HIS A 167 5.01 2.49 -46.04
N ILE A 168 5.51 3.68 -45.70
CA ILE A 168 6.57 4.33 -46.46
C ILE A 168 7.67 3.27 -46.55
N PRO A 169 8.03 2.79 -47.75
CA PRO A 169 9.10 1.81 -47.89
C PRO A 169 10.41 2.52 -47.56
N TYR A 170 10.72 2.58 -46.27
CA TYR A 170 11.99 3.08 -45.78
C TYR A 170 13.03 2.01 -46.06
N LYS A 171 13.74 2.15 -47.18
CA LYS A 171 14.93 1.33 -47.44
C LYS A 171 16.02 1.79 -46.47
N ALA A 172 16.48 0.86 -45.63
CA ALA A 172 17.65 1.07 -44.80
C ALA A 172 18.84 1.42 -45.71
N SER A 173 19.70 2.35 -45.28
CA SER A 173 20.93 2.63 -46.02
C SER A 173 21.80 1.36 -46.08
N ALA A 174 22.60 1.20 -47.14
CA ALA A 174 23.48 0.04 -47.32
C ALA A 174 24.39 -0.23 -46.09
N HIS A 175 24.80 0.82 -45.37
CA HIS A 175 25.57 0.69 -44.14
C HIS A 175 24.77 0.02 -43.00
N ILE A 176 23.49 0.36 -42.87
CA ILE A 176 22.59 -0.25 -41.87
C ILE A 176 22.33 -1.71 -42.23
N GLU A 177 22.17 -2.04 -43.51
CA GLU A 177 22.03 -3.43 -43.96
C GLU A 177 23.29 -4.24 -43.65
N LEU A 178 24.48 -3.67 -43.87
CA LEU A 178 25.76 -4.27 -43.47
C LEU A 178 25.86 -4.47 -41.95
N LEU A 179 25.51 -3.47 -41.14
CA LEU A 179 25.51 -3.60 -39.68
C LEU A 179 24.46 -4.59 -39.16
N ALA A 180 23.37 -4.79 -39.90
CA ALA A 180 22.34 -5.76 -39.59
C ALA A 180 22.76 -7.20 -39.93
N THR A 181 23.82 -7.41 -40.71
CA THR A 181 24.35 -8.76 -40.93
C THR A 181 24.87 -9.35 -39.61
N PRO A 182 24.39 -10.54 -39.20
CA PRO A 182 24.87 -11.18 -38.00
C PRO A 182 26.34 -11.55 -38.16
N LYS A 183 27.12 -11.38 -37.08
CA LYS A 183 28.53 -11.79 -37.07
C LYS A 183 28.63 -13.30 -37.20
N HIS A 184 29.69 -13.77 -37.85
CA HIS A 184 30.00 -15.20 -37.91
C HIS A 184 30.33 -15.74 -36.52
N ASP A 185 29.89 -16.98 -36.27
CA ASP A 185 30.27 -17.71 -35.06
C ASP A 185 31.78 -17.96 -35.05
N HIS A 186 32.37 -17.95 -33.85
CA HIS A 186 33.79 -18.23 -33.67
C HIS A 186 34.10 -19.68 -34.10
N PRO A 187 35.25 -19.99 -34.74
CA PRO A 187 35.57 -21.34 -35.22
C PRO A 187 35.63 -22.44 -34.14
N LYS A 188 35.66 -22.06 -32.85
CA LYS A 188 35.59 -22.95 -31.69
C LYS A 188 34.25 -22.91 -30.96
N PHE A 189 33.20 -22.37 -31.57
CA PHE A 189 31.88 -22.30 -30.96
C PHE A 189 31.23 -23.69 -31.00
N GLU A 190 31.09 -24.31 -29.82
CA GLU A 190 30.52 -25.67 -29.68
C GLU A 190 28.99 -25.67 -29.49
N GLY A 191 28.31 -24.53 -29.71
CA GLY A 191 26.86 -24.42 -29.55
C GLY A 191 26.40 -24.40 -28.09
N GLN A 192 25.11 -24.67 -27.88
CA GLN A 192 24.49 -24.64 -26.55
C GLN A 192 24.87 -25.87 -25.74
N ARG A 193 25.58 -25.66 -24.61
CA ARG A 193 25.86 -26.73 -23.64
C ARG A 193 24.55 -27.32 -23.13
N SER A 194 24.48 -28.64 -23.02
CA SER A 194 23.33 -29.32 -22.41
C SER A 194 23.13 -28.78 -20.98
N VAL A 195 21.93 -28.32 -20.68
CA VAL A 195 21.56 -27.67 -19.41
C VAL A 195 21.76 -28.60 -18.20
N CYS A 196 21.78 -29.91 -18.45
CA CYS A 196 21.89 -30.94 -17.42
C CYS A 196 23.29 -31.58 -17.46
N TRP A 197 24.09 -31.36 -16.41
CA TRP A 197 25.30 -32.14 -16.19
C TRP A 197 24.94 -33.60 -15.87
N PRO A 198 25.62 -34.61 -16.43
CA PRO A 198 25.34 -36.00 -16.11
C PRO A 198 25.71 -36.29 -14.65
N VAL A 199 24.70 -36.59 -13.83
CA VAL A 199 24.90 -36.97 -12.43
C VAL A 199 25.24 -38.46 -12.34
N SER A 200 26.34 -38.78 -11.65
CA SER A 200 26.79 -40.15 -11.45
C SER A 200 25.73 -41.00 -10.73
N ARG A 201 25.76 -42.32 -10.95
CA ARG A 201 24.80 -43.25 -10.31
C ARG A 201 24.95 -43.23 -8.78
N ALA A 202 26.18 -43.09 -8.28
CA ALA A 202 26.46 -42.98 -6.85
C ALA A 202 25.84 -41.72 -6.23
N ALA A 203 25.91 -40.57 -6.91
CA ALA A 203 25.29 -39.35 -6.42
C ALA A 203 23.76 -39.41 -6.43
N ARG A 204 23.15 -40.02 -7.47
CA ARG A 204 21.69 -40.22 -7.53
C ARG A 204 21.15 -41.16 -6.45
N ASN A 205 21.95 -42.17 -6.07
CA ASN A 205 21.55 -43.19 -5.11
C ASN A 205 22.10 -42.92 -3.70
N CYS A 206 22.72 -41.76 -3.46
CA CYS A 206 23.26 -41.42 -2.16
C CYS A 206 22.12 -41.17 -1.17
N SER A 207 22.04 -41.99 -0.12
CA SER A 207 21.14 -41.75 1.00
C SER A 207 21.78 -40.82 2.02
N ALA A 208 20.97 -39.90 2.57
CA ALA A 208 21.43 -38.99 3.61
C ALA A 208 21.82 -39.77 4.88
N SER A 209 22.90 -39.35 5.54
CA SER A 209 23.30 -39.93 6.83
C SER A 209 22.26 -39.63 7.92
N HIS A 210 22.23 -40.46 8.97
CA HIS A 210 21.32 -40.27 10.11
C HIS A 210 21.39 -38.85 10.69
N ARG A 211 22.62 -38.33 10.87
CA ARG A 211 22.85 -36.96 11.34
C ARG A 211 22.25 -35.90 10.41
N LEU A 212 22.34 -36.08 9.09
CA LEU A 212 21.72 -35.14 8.14
C LEU A 212 20.21 -35.18 8.24
N LEU A 213 19.61 -36.37 8.42
CA LEU A 213 18.16 -36.49 8.62
C LEU A 213 17.69 -35.78 9.91
N GLU A 214 18.45 -35.90 11.00
CA GLU A 214 18.18 -35.16 12.25
C GLU A 214 18.25 -33.64 12.06
N LEU A 215 19.27 -33.16 11.34
CA LEU A 215 19.48 -31.72 11.08
C LEU A 215 18.46 -31.14 10.08
N CYS A 216 17.96 -31.95 9.15
CA CYS A 216 16.90 -31.56 8.22
C CYS A 216 15.56 -31.35 8.92
N GLY A 217 15.37 -31.88 10.13
CA GLY A 217 14.17 -31.67 10.92
C GLY A 217 13.99 -30.19 11.30
N PRO A 218 12.78 -29.60 11.17
CA PRO A 218 12.55 -28.24 11.62
C PRO A 218 12.76 -28.14 13.14
N LYS A 219 13.46 -27.10 13.59
CA LYS A 219 13.69 -26.85 15.01
C LYS A 219 12.35 -26.65 15.74
N LYS A 220 11.98 -27.59 16.62
CA LYS A 220 10.79 -27.49 17.48
C LYS A 220 10.95 -26.25 18.37
N ARG A 221 10.09 -25.24 18.17
CA ARG A 221 9.99 -24.08 19.07
C ARG A 221 8.97 -24.41 20.14
N LYS A 222 9.33 -24.25 21.41
CA LYS A 222 8.38 -24.26 22.52
C LYS A 222 7.42 -23.08 22.37
N ALA A 223 6.16 -23.23 22.81
CA ALA A 223 5.21 -22.12 22.76
C ALA A 223 5.72 -20.98 23.66
N LEU A 224 5.41 -19.72 23.30
CA LEU A 224 5.89 -18.52 24.00
C LEU A 224 5.60 -18.51 25.53
N PHE A 225 4.66 -19.34 25.99
CA PHE A 225 4.22 -19.45 27.37
C PHE A 225 4.32 -20.87 27.95
N GLU A 226 5.05 -21.77 27.28
CA GLU A 226 5.21 -23.14 27.78
C GLU A 226 6.07 -23.13 29.06
N GLY A 227 5.40 -23.27 30.21
CA GLY A 227 6.00 -23.12 31.55
C GLY A 227 5.87 -21.72 32.16
N TYR A 228 5.06 -20.82 31.59
CA TYR A 228 4.79 -19.50 32.18
C TYR A 228 3.62 -19.59 33.17
N ASP A 229 3.88 -19.32 34.44
CA ASP A 229 2.84 -19.15 35.47
C ASP A 229 2.51 -17.65 35.61
N PRO A 230 1.26 -17.23 35.29
CA PRO A 230 0.85 -15.84 35.33
C PRO A 230 0.87 -15.22 36.74
N ASN A 231 0.96 -16.04 37.79
CA ASN A 231 0.92 -15.58 39.17
C ASN A 231 2.32 -15.45 39.80
N ILE A 232 3.38 -15.81 39.08
CA ILE A 232 4.75 -15.68 39.59
C ILE A 232 5.22 -14.23 39.42
N VAL A 233 5.33 -13.53 40.55
CA VAL A 233 5.98 -12.21 40.59
C VAL A 233 7.50 -12.40 40.61
N SER A 234 8.19 -11.76 39.67
CA SER A 234 9.65 -11.83 39.59
C SER A 234 10.31 -11.31 40.86
N ARG A 235 11.48 -11.86 41.22
CA ARG A 235 12.24 -11.38 42.40
C ARG A 235 12.57 -9.89 42.29
N ALA A 236 12.89 -9.42 41.09
CA ALA A 236 13.17 -8.02 40.80
C ALA A 236 11.96 -7.12 41.08
N ALA A 237 10.75 -7.53 40.67
CA ALA A 237 9.53 -6.80 40.95
C ALA A 237 9.19 -6.77 42.45
N ARG A 238 9.42 -7.88 43.17
CA ARG A 238 9.26 -7.92 44.65
C ARG A 238 10.25 -7.02 45.39
N SER A 239 11.46 -6.86 44.87
CA SER A 239 12.48 -5.97 45.46
C SER A 239 12.39 -4.52 44.99
N ALA A 240 11.55 -4.22 43.99
CA ALA A 240 11.45 -2.88 43.43
C ALA A 240 10.81 -1.94 44.45
N SER A 241 11.53 -0.87 44.80
CA SER A 241 11.01 0.21 45.65
C SER A 241 10.36 1.29 44.78
N PRO A 242 9.21 1.86 45.17
CA PRO A 242 8.58 2.94 44.42
C PRO A 242 9.43 4.21 44.44
N SER A 243 9.36 5.00 43.36
CA SER A 243 10.09 6.27 43.29
C SER A 243 9.52 7.29 44.30
N PRO A 244 10.32 8.28 44.75
CA PRO A 244 9.86 9.28 45.72
C PRO A 244 8.60 10.02 45.28
N ARG A 245 8.45 10.28 43.96
CA ARG A 245 7.26 10.94 43.41
C ARG A 245 6.02 10.07 43.54
N ILE A 246 6.14 8.76 43.31
CA ILE A 246 5.03 7.82 43.47
C ILE A 246 4.64 7.73 44.94
N GLN A 247 5.61 7.68 45.86
CA GLN A 247 5.34 7.71 47.30
C GLN A 247 4.55 8.96 47.71
N GLN A 248 4.92 10.14 47.19
CA GLN A 248 4.17 11.39 47.44
C GLN A 248 2.75 11.36 46.87
N LEU A 249 2.55 10.77 45.69
CA LEU A 249 1.22 10.64 45.07
C LEU A 249 0.33 9.63 45.79
N CYS A 250 0.91 8.62 46.43
CA CYS A 250 0.19 7.65 47.25
C CYS A 250 -0.32 8.25 48.57
N LEU A 251 0.17 9.42 48.99
CA LEU A 251 -0.38 10.11 50.15
C LEU A 251 -1.79 10.63 49.84
N PRO A 252 -2.74 10.50 50.78
CA PRO A 252 -4.09 11.03 50.59
C PRO A 252 -4.03 12.54 50.40
N LEU A 253 -4.90 13.07 49.52
CA LEU A 253 -4.98 14.50 49.31
C LEU A 253 -5.37 15.19 50.63
N PRO A 254 -4.70 16.30 51.03
CA PRO A 254 -4.91 16.93 52.33
C PRO A 254 -6.37 17.27 52.62
N ARG A 255 -7.12 17.67 51.60
CA ARG A 255 -8.56 17.98 51.69
C ARG A 255 -9.48 16.78 51.98
N LYS A 256 -8.95 15.54 51.92
CA LYS A 256 -9.67 14.30 52.18
C LYS A 256 -9.27 13.64 53.50
N CYS A 257 -8.32 14.22 54.21
CA CYS A 257 -7.95 13.78 55.55
C CYS A 257 -8.90 14.47 56.54
N ALA A 258 -9.67 13.70 57.31
CA ALA A 258 -10.42 14.24 58.43
C ALA A 258 -9.42 14.70 59.51
N SER A 259 -9.56 15.94 59.98
CA SER A 259 -8.80 16.43 61.14
C SER A 259 -9.37 15.75 62.39
N ASN A 260 -8.53 14.98 63.08
CA ASN A 260 -8.79 14.57 64.47
C ASN A 260 -8.72 15.78 65.41
#